data_AF-A0A975S3N4-F1
#
_entry.id   AF-A0A975S3N4-F1
#
_cell.length_a   1.000
_cell.length_b   1.000
_cell.length_c   1.000
_cell.angle_alpha   90.00
_cell.angle_beta   90.00
_cell.angle_gamma   90.00
#
_symmetry.space_group_name_H-M   'P 1'
#
loop_
_entity.id
_entity.type
_entity.pdbx_description
1 polymer ?
#
loop_
_entity_poly.entity_id
_entity_poly.type
_entity_poly.pdbx_seq_one_letter_code
_entity_poly.pdbx_strand_id
1 'polypeptide(L)' 'MREQILRPSVRRPNENIRDYEYLVVSVNPGDSLSEARRIITEHAEYGKWELQRSCIYRGGARRFWLRRRIMRVRRTA' A
#
# COMPACT_ATOMS: atom_id res chain seq x y z
N MET A 1 5.11 -0.23 -14.94
CA MET A 1 4.74 -0.48 -13.53
C MET A 1 4.41 0.84 -12.83
N ARG A 2 3.35 0.91 -11.99
CA ARG A 2 2.95 2.15 -11.29
C ARG A 2 2.70 1.91 -9.81
N GLU A 3 3.36 2.69 -8.98
CA GLU A 3 3.17 2.73 -7.52
C GLU A 3 2.30 3.93 -7.15
N GLN A 4 1.28 3.71 -6.32
CA GLN A 4 0.41 4.76 -5.81
C GLN A 4 0.18 4.58 -4.32
N ILE A 5 0.63 5.55 -3.53
CA ILE A 5 0.31 5.62 -2.10
C ILE A 5 -1.09 6.21 -1.96
N LEU A 6 -2.06 5.36 -1.58
CA LEU A 6 -3.40 5.80 -1.22
C LEU A 6 -3.38 6.24 0.24
N ARG A 7 -3.10 7.52 0.44
CA ARG A 7 -3.26 8.14 1.76
C ARG A 7 -4.76 8.22 2.07
N PRO A 8 -5.21 7.89 3.29
CA PRO A 8 -6.58 8.16 3.68
C PRO A 8 -6.83 9.66 3.49
N SER A 9 -7.78 9.99 2.62
CA SER A 9 -8.14 11.37 2.29
C SER A 9 -8.59 12.09 3.56
N VAL A 10 -7.75 13.01 4.02
CA VAL A 10 -8.02 14.20 4.85
C VAL A 10 -9.24 14.12 5.79
N ARG A 11 -8.91 13.92 7.08
CA ARG A 11 -9.59 14.34 8.33
C ARG A 11 -11.07 14.79 8.25
N ARG A 12 -11.95 13.92 8.73
CA ARG A 12 -13.19 14.33 9.43
C ARG A 12 -12.98 14.15 10.94
N PRO A 13 -13.30 15.15 11.79
CA PRO A 13 -12.92 15.14 13.21
C PRO A 13 -13.56 14.05 14.08
N ASN A 14 -14.51 13.27 13.56
CA ASN A 14 -15.24 12.29 14.38
C ASN A 14 -15.48 10.93 13.69
N GLU A 15 -14.73 10.63 12.65
CA GLU A 15 -14.83 9.34 11.98
C GLU A 15 -13.66 8.48 12.46
N ASN A 16 -13.94 7.29 12.96
CA ASN A 16 -12.98 6.22 13.25
C ASN A 16 -12.29 5.78 11.93
N ILE A 17 -11.54 6.70 11.30
CA ILE A 17 -10.89 6.51 10.03
C ILE A 17 -9.67 5.66 10.31
N ARG A 18 -9.86 4.35 10.08
CA ARG A 18 -8.92 3.27 9.84
C ARG A 18 -7.48 3.62 10.19
N ASP A 19 -6.95 2.92 11.19
CA ASP A 19 -5.57 3.01 11.69
C ASP A 19 -4.49 2.66 10.64
N TYR A 20 -4.81 2.56 9.35
CA TYR A 20 -3.93 2.04 8.32
C TYR A 20 -3.85 2.96 7.09
N GLU A 21 -2.63 3.16 6.60
CA GLU A 21 -2.33 3.66 5.27
C GLU A 21 -2.27 2.51 4.27
N TYR A 22 -2.54 2.80 3.00
CA TYR A 22 -2.52 1.81 1.92
C TYR A 22 -1.56 2.22 0.79
N LEU A 23 -0.76 1.26 0.33
CA LEU A 23 0.09 1.38 -0.85
C LEU A 23 -0.46 0.39 -1.88
N VAL A 24 -0.75 0.87 -3.09
CA VAL A 24 -1.21 0.02 -4.18
C VAL A 24 -0.14 0.00 -5.26
N VAL A 25 0.34 -1.21 -5.56
CA VAL A 25 1.29 -1.47 -6.64
C VAL A 25 0.52 -2.12 -7.78
N SER A 26 0.44 -1.42 -8.92
CA SER A 26 -0.20 -1.95 -10.13
C SER A 26 0.85 -2.34 -11.17
N VAL A 27 0.72 -3.56 -11.67
CA VAL A 27 1.66 -4.21 -12.59
C VAL A 27 0.90 -4.58 -13.84
N ASN A 28 1.34 -4.08 -14.99
CA ASN A 28 0.76 -4.44 -16.29
C ASN A 28 1.24 -5.83 -16.72
N PRO A 29 0.56 -6.49 -17.67
CA PRO A 29 0.92 -7.85 -18.10
C PRO A 29 2.35 -7.99 -18.65
N GLY A 30 2.88 -6.93 -19.28
CA GLY A 30 4.25 -6.88 -19.82
C GLY A 30 5.29 -6.32 -18.84
N ASP A 31 4.89 -5.89 -17.64
CA ASP A 31 5.85 -5.45 -16.62
C ASP A 31 6.52 -6.66 -15.96
N SER A 32 7.78 -6.49 -15.55
CA SER A 32 8.50 -7.55 -14.83
C SER A 32 7.89 -7.85 -13.47
N LEU A 33 7.54 -9.11 -13.23
CA LEU A 33 7.04 -9.58 -11.93
C LEU A 33 8.15 -9.59 -10.87
N SER A 34 9.40 -9.83 -11.26
CA SER A 34 10.53 -9.85 -10.32
C SER A 34 10.75 -8.46 -9.72
N GLU A 35 10.68 -7.42 -10.55
CA GLU A 35 10.76 -6.03 -10.09
C GLU A 35 9.59 -5.67 -9.19
N ALA A 36 8.38 -6.14 -9.53
CA ALA A 36 7.23 -5.94 -8.66
C ALA A 36 7.40 -6.57 -7.29
N ARG A 37 7.94 -7.78 -7.22
CA ARG A 37 8.23 -8.46 -5.96
C ARG A 37 9.34 -7.74 -5.18
N ARG A 38 10.38 -7.27 -5.85
CA ARG A 38 11.47 -6.49 -5.25
C ARG A 38 10.94 -5.24 -4.57
N ILE A 39 10.14 -4.44 -5.27
CA ILE A 39 9.52 -3.22 -4.72
C ILE A 39 8.64 -3.54 -3.51
N ILE A 40 7.82 -4.58 -3.58
CA ILE A 40 6.97 -5.00 -2.44
C ILE A 40 7.84 -5.39 -1.23
N THR A 41 8.92 -6.14 -1.46
CA THR A 41 9.87 -6.53 -0.40
C THR A 41 10.56 -5.31 0.19
N GLU A 42 11.07 -4.38 -0.63
CA GLU A 42 11.73 -3.16 -0.17
C GLU A 42 10.77 -2.31 0.69
N HIS A 43 9.50 -2.17 0.29
CA HIS A 43 8.49 -1.48 1.10
C HIS A 43 8.21 -2.22 2.42
N ALA A 44 8.21 -3.54 2.42
CA ALA A 44 8.02 -4.32 3.63
C ALA A 44 9.20 -4.18 4.61
N GLU A 45 10.42 -4.26 4.09
CA GLU A 45 11.68 -4.16 4.84
C GLU A 45 11.86 -2.76 5.45
N TYR A 46 11.72 -1.70 4.65
CA TYR A 46 12.07 -0.35 5.08
C TYR A 46 10.87 0.49 5.52
N GLY A 47 9.69 0.23 4.97
CA GLY A 47 8.50 1.06 5.17
C GLY A 47 7.47 0.51 6.16
N LYS A 48 7.74 -0.69 6.73
CA LYS A 48 6.80 -1.45 7.58
C LYS A 48 5.45 -1.70 6.88
N TRP A 49 5.50 -1.86 5.57
CA TRP A 49 4.34 -2.19 4.77
C TRP A 49 4.09 -3.70 4.77
N GLU A 50 2.88 -4.12 5.11
CA GLU A 50 2.48 -5.52 5.08
C GLU A 50 1.64 -5.80 3.83
N LEU A 51 1.91 -6.88 3.10
CA LEU A 51 1.06 -7.30 1.99
C LEU A 51 -0.30 -7.77 2.53
N GLN A 52 -1.36 -7.00 2.23
CA GLN A 52 -2.71 -7.32 2.64
C GLN A 52 -3.45 -8.15 1.58
N ARG A 53 -3.29 -7.82 0.30
CA ARG A 53 -4.04 -8.48 -0.79
C ARG A 53 -3.24 -8.49 -2.08
N SER A 54 -3.25 -9.64 -2.75
CA SER A 54 -2.83 -9.77 -4.15
C SER A 54 -4.04 -10.08 -5.02
N CYS A 55 -4.07 -9.51 -6.22
CA CYS A 55 -5.12 -9.76 -7.20
C CYS A 55 -4.50 -9.87 -8.59
N ILE A 56 -4.92 -10.89 -9.32
CA ILE A 56 -4.56 -11.11 -10.73
C ILE A 56 -5.84 -10.93 -11.54
N TYR A 57 -5.81 -10.00 -12.49
CA TYR A 57 -6.94 -9.69 -13.35
C TYR A 57 -6.90 -10.53 -14.63
N ARG A 58 -8.08 -10.76 -15.21
CA ARG A 58 -8.22 -11.30 -16.56
C ARG A 58 -7.51 -10.34 -17.52
N GLY A 59 -6.53 -10.85 -18.26
CA GLY A 59 -5.60 -10.04 -19.07
C GLY A 59 -4.17 -9.97 -18.53
N GLY A 60 -3.88 -10.56 -17.37
CA GLY A 60 -2.51 -10.72 -16.85
C GLY A 60 -2.00 -9.55 -16.02
N ALA A 61 -2.80 -8.48 -15.86
CA ALA A 61 -2.48 -7.39 -14.96
C ALA A 61 -2.57 -7.87 -13.50
N ARG A 62 -1.71 -7.32 -12.64
CA ARG A 62 -1.66 -7.67 -11.22
C ARG A 62 -1.76 -6.40 -10.38
N ARG A 63 -2.38 -6.52 -9.21
CA ARG A 63 -2.47 -5.45 -8.23
C ARG A 63 -2.20 -5.97 -6.84
N PHE A 64 -1.28 -5.31 -6.15
CA PHE A 64 -0.90 -5.63 -4.79
C PHE A 64 -1.30 -4.48 -3.88
N TRP A 65 -1.92 -4.82 -2.76
CA TRP A 65 -2.32 -3.90 -1.71
C TRP A 65 -1.46 -4.17 -0.50
N LEU A 66 -0.68 -3.19 -0.11
CA LEU A 66 0.04 -3.20 1.13
C LEU A 66 -0.62 -2.22 2.10
N ARG A 67 -0.50 -2.50 3.39
CA ARG A 67 -1.01 -1.66 4.47
C ARG A 67 0.07 -1.39 5.50
N ARG A 68 0.05 -0.22 6.15
CA ARG A 68 0.89 0.06 7.32
C ARG A 68 0.08 0.80 8.38
N ARG A 69 0.34 0.55 9.67
CA ARG A 69 -0.40 1.21 10.75
C ARG A 69 0.09 2.66 10.93
N ILE A 70 -0.83 3.61 11.03
CA ILE A 70 -0.56 5.02 11.34
C ILE A 70 -0.35 5.15 12.85
N MET A 71 0.88 5.44 13.27
CA MET A 71 1.16 5.81 14.66
C MET A 71 0.79 7.28 14.87
N ARG A 72 -0.26 7.54 15.66
CA ARG A 72 -0.65 8.90 16.05
C ARG A 72 0.03 9.25 17.37
N VAL A 73 1.00 10.16 17.33
CA VAL A 73 1.58 10.73 18.55
C VAL A 73 0.65 11.82 19.06
N ARG A 74 0.14 11.67 20.28
CA ARG A 74 -0.59 12.75 20.98
C ARG A 74 0.43 13.76 21.47
N ARG A 75 0.26 15.04 21.13
CA ARG A 75 1.10 16.10 21.70
C ARG A 75 0.80 16.21 23.20
N THR A 76 1.82 16.11 24.03
CA THR A 76 1.76 16.44 25.45
C THR A 76 1.94 17.94 25.57
N ALA A 77 1.01 18.62 26.24
CA ALA A 77 1.07 20.03 26.58
C ALA A 77 1.38 20.17 28.07
#